data_AF-X1LX83-F1
#
_entry.id   AF-X1LX83-F1
#
_cell.length_a   1.000
_cell.length_b   1.000
_cell.length_c   1.000
_cell.angle_alpha   90.00
_cell.angle_beta   90.00
_cell.angle_gamma   90.00
#
_symmetry.space_group_name_H-M   'P 1'
#
loop_
_entity.id
_entity.type
_entity.pdbx_description
1 polymer ?
#
loop_
_entity_poly.entity_id
_entity_poly.type
_entity_poly.pdbx_seq_one_letter_code
_entity_poly.pdbx_strand_id
1 'polypeptide(L)'
;MQVKEKGSNKSFYLTLLVLIEKGMNPTKICKELNLSKQNLNYYLRQLKKKGIIKKLGYGVWKIQSKNLTSEHGVNSSKNIRGHAFIWKIKLHQPKDWINILEKHKIKYKLIRNCIPRIYFNNKKIWLGKESITIYEPNSYYGINAIESRKHAVFNLLETLEHIERTLKINLRPYTFTPAREHFALIKNDLANQCNKNN
;
A
#
# COMPACT_ATOMS: atom_id res chain seq x y z
N MET A 1 27.00 -27.98 -0.27
CA MET A 1 26.48 -26.75 0.38
C MET A 1 25.61 -26.01 -0.62
N GLN A 2 24.28 -26.19 -0.57
CA GLN A 2 23.36 -25.61 -1.56
C GLN A 2 23.10 -24.12 -1.22
N VAL A 3 23.44 -23.23 -2.15
CA VAL A 3 23.17 -21.79 -2.06
C VAL A 3 21.69 -21.58 -2.41
N LYS A 4 20.87 -21.27 -1.40
CA LYS A 4 19.48 -20.87 -1.61
C LYS A 4 19.43 -19.59 -2.45
N GLU A 5 18.59 -19.61 -3.48
CA GLU A 5 18.36 -18.50 -4.41
C GLU A 5 18.05 -17.19 -3.68
N LYS A 6 18.66 -16.09 -4.16
CA LYS A 6 18.37 -14.73 -3.70
C LYS A 6 16.94 -14.35 -4.08
N GLY A 7 15.99 -14.68 -3.21
CA GLY A 7 14.66 -14.05 -3.21
C GLY A 7 14.81 -12.53 -3.20
N SER A 8 13.88 -11.82 -3.87
CA SER A 8 13.95 -10.37 -4.03
C SER A 8 14.26 -9.66 -2.71
N ASN A 9 15.14 -8.65 -2.72
CA ASN A 9 15.57 -7.92 -1.52
C ASN A 9 14.40 -7.45 -0.63
N LYS A 10 13.21 -7.21 -1.21
CA LYS A 10 12.00 -6.84 -0.46
C LYS A 10 11.46 -7.99 0.40
N SER A 11 11.49 -9.22 -0.11
CA SER A 11 11.07 -10.42 0.62
C SER A 11 11.90 -10.61 1.90
N PHE A 12 13.22 -10.39 1.80
CA PHE A 12 14.13 -10.51 2.94
C PHE A 12 13.83 -9.52 4.08
N TYR A 13 13.60 -8.24 3.77
CA TYR A 13 13.30 -7.24 4.80
C TYR A 13 11.96 -7.50 5.49
N LEU A 14 10.95 -8.02 4.77
CA LEU A 14 9.68 -8.41 5.36
C LEU A 14 9.86 -9.55 6.36
N THR A 15 10.58 -10.60 5.97
CA THR A 15 10.91 -11.72 6.87
C THR A 15 11.63 -11.23 8.12
N LEU A 16 12.61 -10.33 7.97
CA LEU A 16 13.34 -9.76 9.10
C LEU A 16 12.41 -8.97 10.05
N LEU A 17 11.46 -8.20 9.53
CA LEU A 17 10.49 -7.46 10.34
C LEU A 17 9.55 -8.40 11.10
N VAL A 18 9.04 -9.45 10.47
CA VAL A 18 8.19 -10.46 11.13
C VAL A 18 8.92 -11.10 12.32
N LEU A 19 10.21 -11.43 12.16
CA LEU A 19 11.00 -12.02 13.24
C LEU A 19 11.23 -11.03 14.41
N ILE A 20 11.45 -9.75 14.11
CA ILE A 20 11.56 -8.69 15.13
C ILE A 20 10.21 -8.49 15.85
N GLU A 21 9.09 -8.53 15.13
CA GLU A 21 7.75 -8.41 15.71
C GLU A 21 7.44 -9.55 16.68
N LYS A 22 7.92 -10.76 16.37
CA LYS A 22 7.86 -11.93 17.26
C LYS A 22 8.78 -11.81 18.50
N GLY A 23 9.48 -10.69 18.68
CA GLY A 23 10.36 -10.44 19.82
C GLY A 23 11.66 -11.25 19.77
N MET A 24 12.07 -11.74 18.59
CA MET A 24 13.32 -12.49 18.49
C MET A 24 14.54 -11.58 18.69
N ASN A 25 15.50 -12.08 19.47
CA ASN A 25 16.78 -11.42 19.69
C ASN A 25 17.75 -11.69 18.51
N PRO A 26 18.83 -10.90 18.34
CA PRO A 26 19.73 -11.01 17.18
C PRO A 26 20.33 -12.40 17.00
N THR A 27 20.67 -13.06 18.10
CA THR A 27 21.29 -14.39 18.06
C THR A 27 20.33 -15.43 17.47
N LYS A 28 19.04 -15.36 17.84
CA LYS A 28 18.00 -16.22 17.28
C LYS A 28 17.75 -15.91 15.80
N ILE A 29 17.68 -14.63 15.44
CA ILE A 29 17.48 -14.20 14.04
C ILE A 29 18.64 -14.66 13.13
N CYS A 30 19.88 -14.54 13.60
CA CYS A 30 21.05 -15.03 12.85
C CYS A 30 20.97 -16.53 12.58
N LYS A 31 20.54 -17.33 13.57
CA LYS A 31 20.39 -18.79 13.41
C LYS A 31 19.26 -19.12 12.42
N GLU A 32 18.11 -18.48 12.59
CA GLU A 32 16.92 -18.71 11.74
C GLU A 32 17.18 -18.38 10.27
N LEU A 33 17.86 -17.26 10.01
CA LEU A 33 18.15 -16.79 8.65
C LEU A 33 19.49 -17.28 8.10
N ASN A 34 20.24 -18.06 8.88
CA ASN A 34 21.61 -18.49 8.58
C ASN A 34 22.52 -17.31 8.16
N LEU A 35 22.56 -16.26 8.99
CA LEU A 35 23.32 -15.03 8.76
C LEU A 35 24.44 -14.84 9.78
N SER A 36 25.53 -14.22 9.31
CA SER A 36 26.54 -13.67 10.22
C SER A 36 25.96 -12.47 11.00
N LYS A 37 26.51 -12.23 12.20
CA LYS A 37 26.14 -11.08 13.04
C LYS A 37 26.38 -9.74 12.33
N GLN A 38 27.45 -9.65 11.53
CA GLN A 38 27.78 -8.47 10.74
C GLN A 38 26.73 -8.21 9.65
N ASN A 39 26.29 -9.26 8.94
CA ASN A 39 25.25 -9.13 7.91
C ASN A 39 23.92 -8.69 8.52
N LEU A 40 23.51 -9.30 9.64
CA LEU A 40 22.29 -8.88 10.33
C LEU A 40 22.37 -7.40 10.75
N ASN A 41 23.50 -6.97 11.32
CA ASN A 41 23.72 -5.57 11.70
C ASN A 41 23.65 -4.61 10.52
N TYR A 42 24.16 -5.01 9.35
CA TYR A 42 24.04 -4.22 8.12
C TYR A 42 22.56 -3.93 7.79
N TYR A 43 21.70 -4.95 7.80
CA TYR A 43 20.28 -4.81 7.49
C TYR A 43 19.51 -4.02 8.57
N LEU A 44 19.78 -4.31 9.85
CA LEU A 44 19.18 -3.57 10.96
C LEU A 44 19.57 -2.09 10.92
N ARG A 45 20.80 -1.76 10.52
CA ARG A 45 21.24 -0.37 10.33
C ARG A 45 20.43 0.32 9.24
N GLN A 46 20.14 -0.37 8.13
CA GLN A 46 19.31 0.18 7.06
C GLN A 46 17.87 0.43 7.53
N LEU A 47 17.27 -0.52 8.26
CA LEU A 47 15.92 -0.37 8.83
C LEU A 47 15.86 0.77 9.86
N LYS A 48 16.88 0.90 10.71
CA LYS A 48 17.00 1.99 11.68
C LYS A 48 17.16 3.35 10.99
N LYS A 49 18.02 3.43 9.96
CA LYS A 49 18.21 4.67 9.17
C LYS A 49 16.91 5.13 8.50
N LYS A 50 16.05 4.18 8.12
CA LYS A 50 14.71 4.44 7.56
C LYS A 50 13.63 4.70 8.61
N GLY A 51 13.95 4.65 9.90
CA GLY A 51 12.98 4.87 10.98
C GLY A 51 11.96 3.74 11.18
N ILE A 52 12.13 2.59 10.52
CA ILE A 52 11.17 1.48 10.57
C ILE A 52 11.25 0.77 11.92
N ILE A 53 12.45 0.68 12.50
CA ILE A 53 12.71 0.06 13.80
C ILE A 53 13.46 1.02 14.72
N LYS A 54 13.17 0.94 16.02
CA LYS A 54 13.87 1.65 17.10
C LYS A 54 14.42 0.64 18.09
N LYS A 55 15.68 0.83 18.49
CA LYS A 55 16.31 0.03 19.54
C LYS A 55 15.75 0.45 20.89
N LEU A 56 15.21 -0.50 21.65
CA LEU A 56 14.75 -0.27 23.03
C LEU A 56 15.81 -0.64 24.06
N GLY A 57 16.63 -1.65 23.77
CA GLY A 57 17.63 -2.18 24.69
C GLY A 57 18.65 -3.06 23.97
N TYR A 58 19.50 -3.76 24.71
CA TYR A 58 20.52 -4.62 24.13
C TYR A 58 19.87 -5.79 23.36
N GLY A 59 19.96 -5.76 22.02
CA GLY A 59 19.36 -6.79 21.16
C GLY A 59 17.83 -6.80 21.12
N VAL A 60 17.17 -5.73 21.58
CA VAL A 60 15.70 -5.61 21.55
C VAL A 60 15.32 -4.42 20.69
N TRP A 61 14.45 -4.65 19.71
CA TRP A 61 13.94 -3.64 18.81
C TRP A 61 12.42 -3.61 18.81
N LYS A 62 11.88 -2.40 18.69
CA LYS A 62 10.46 -2.13 18.48
C LYS A 62 10.28 -1.64 17.06
N ILE A 63 9.35 -2.24 16.34
CA ILE A 63 8.91 -1.73 15.04
C ILE A 63 8.13 -0.44 15.31
N GLN A 64 8.59 0.68 14.76
CA GLN A 64 7.93 1.98 14.94
C GLN A 64 6.80 2.19 13.95
N SER A 65 6.93 1.63 12.75
CA SER A 65 5.85 1.63 11.78
C SER A 65 5.52 0.17 11.40
N LYS A 66 4.37 -0.35 11.87
CA LYS A 66 3.73 -1.50 11.19
C LYS A 66 3.30 -1.15 9.76
N ASN A 67 3.35 0.15 9.49
CA ASN A 67 3.08 0.83 8.27
C ASN A 67 4.37 1.00 7.45
N LEU A 68 4.59 0.13 6.47
CA LEU A 68 5.21 0.54 5.18
C LEU A 68 4.26 1.49 4.40
N THR A 69 3.10 1.79 4.97
CA THR A 69 2.03 2.70 4.59
C THR A 69 1.93 3.82 5.63
N SER A 70 2.77 4.85 5.56
CA SER A 70 2.86 5.95 6.52
C SER A 70 1.52 6.67 6.79
N GLU A 71 0.73 6.13 7.71
CA GLU A 71 -0.16 6.87 8.58
C GLU A 71 0.61 7.14 9.89
N HIS A 72 0.75 8.42 10.20
CA HIS A 72 1.28 8.98 11.45
C HIS A 72 2.79 8.88 11.68
N GLY A 73 3.52 9.85 11.11
CA GLY A 73 4.91 10.12 11.43
C GLY A 73 5.38 11.44 10.83
N VAL A 74 5.05 12.54 11.51
CA VAL A 74 5.51 13.89 11.19
C VAL A 74 7.04 13.93 11.31
N ASN A 75 7.75 13.81 10.19
CA ASN A 75 9.08 14.39 10.03
C ASN A 75 9.00 15.46 8.94
N SER A 76 9.53 16.63 9.27
CA SER A 76 9.34 17.96 8.68
C SER A 76 10.07 18.19 7.36
N SER A 77 10.40 17.15 6.61
CA SER A 77 10.87 17.29 5.23
C SER A 77 9.67 17.25 4.27
N LYS A 78 8.91 18.35 4.21
CA LYS A 78 7.84 18.64 3.23
C LYS A 78 7.05 17.40 2.75
N ASN A 79 6.19 16.86 3.62
CA ASN A 79 5.30 15.77 3.24
C ASN A 79 4.27 16.26 2.20
N ILE A 80 4.16 15.55 1.08
CA ILE A 80 3.13 15.78 0.06
C ILE A 80 1.96 14.84 0.31
N ARG A 81 0.74 15.40 0.37
CA ARG A 81 -0.52 14.65 0.38
C ARG A 81 -1.06 14.53 -1.03
N GLY A 82 -0.98 13.35 -1.62
CA GLY A 82 -1.78 12.97 -2.78
C GLY A 82 -3.18 12.57 -2.36
N HIS A 83 -4.22 13.06 -3.03
CA HIS A 83 -5.60 12.73 -2.71
C HIS A 83 -6.50 12.85 -3.94
N ALA A 84 -7.76 12.41 -3.78
CA ALA A 84 -8.77 12.43 -4.83
C ALA A 84 -8.34 11.69 -6.11
N PHE A 85 -7.62 10.57 -5.95
CA PHE A 85 -7.21 9.75 -7.08
C PHE A 85 -8.45 9.15 -7.76
N ILE A 86 -8.54 9.32 -9.08
CA ILE A 86 -9.50 8.62 -9.91
C ILE A 86 -8.70 7.80 -10.91
N TRP A 87 -8.79 6.48 -10.80
CA TRP A 87 -8.10 5.56 -11.69
C TRP A 87 -9.03 5.13 -12.82
N LYS A 88 -8.55 5.20 -14.05
CA LYS A 88 -9.20 4.61 -15.21
C LYS A 88 -8.40 3.39 -15.65
N ILE A 89 -9.02 2.23 -15.57
CA ILE A 89 -8.44 0.95 -15.96
C ILE A 89 -9.05 0.57 -17.30
N LYS A 90 -8.24 0.44 -18.33
CA LYS A 90 -8.65 -0.03 -19.65
C LYS A 90 -8.49 -1.54 -19.72
N LEU A 91 -9.59 -2.23 -19.98
CA LEU A 91 -9.61 -3.68 -20.15
C LEU A 91 -9.24 -4.02 -21.59
N HIS A 92 -8.60 -5.17 -21.78
CA HIS A 92 -8.33 -5.66 -23.13
C HIS A 92 -9.58 -6.25 -23.81
N GLN A 93 -10.50 -6.82 -23.03
CA GLN A 93 -11.73 -7.41 -23.52
C GLN A 93 -12.94 -6.80 -22.81
N PRO A 94 -14.05 -6.57 -23.52
CA PRO A 94 -15.27 -6.10 -22.90
C PRO A 94 -15.81 -7.14 -21.89
N LYS A 95 -16.45 -6.65 -20.83
CA LYS A 95 -17.06 -7.49 -19.79
C LYS A 95 -18.54 -7.17 -19.63
N ASP A 96 -19.33 -8.23 -19.48
CA ASP A 96 -20.74 -8.12 -19.11
C ASP A 96 -20.88 -8.08 -17.59
N TRP A 97 -20.71 -6.88 -17.05
CA TRP A 97 -20.67 -6.68 -15.61
C TRP A 97 -21.98 -7.02 -14.91
N ILE A 98 -23.13 -6.81 -15.55
CA ILE A 98 -24.43 -7.08 -14.93
C ILE A 98 -24.54 -8.57 -14.65
N ASN A 99 -24.32 -9.41 -15.66
CA ASN A 99 -24.36 -10.86 -15.51
C ASN A 99 -23.32 -11.37 -14.51
N ILE A 100 -22.11 -10.81 -14.50
CA ILE A 100 -21.06 -11.17 -13.53
C ILE A 100 -21.50 -10.80 -12.10
N LEU A 101 -22.06 -9.61 -11.88
CA LEU A 101 -22.48 -9.15 -10.56
C LEU A 101 -23.67 -9.94 -10.03
N GLU A 102 -24.66 -10.23 -10.88
CA GLU A 102 -25.84 -11.02 -10.53
C GLU A 102 -25.46 -12.46 -10.16
N LYS A 103 -24.59 -13.09 -10.95
CA LYS A 103 -24.05 -14.44 -10.68
C LYS A 103 -23.38 -14.52 -9.30
N HIS A 104 -22.70 -13.45 -8.89
CA HIS A 104 -22.00 -13.36 -7.61
C HIS A 104 -22.84 -12.70 -6.50
N LYS A 105 -24.13 -12.41 -6.76
CA LYS A 105 -25.06 -11.77 -5.81
C LYS A 105 -24.53 -10.45 -5.23
N ILE A 106 -23.79 -9.68 -6.01
CA ILE A 106 -23.25 -8.39 -5.58
C ILE A 106 -24.26 -7.29 -5.84
N LYS A 107 -24.60 -6.52 -4.82
CA LYS A 107 -25.48 -5.37 -4.93
C LYS A 107 -24.80 -4.26 -5.75
N TYR A 108 -25.50 -3.73 -6.75
CA TYR A 108 -25.05 -2.58 -7.55
C TYR A 108 -26.19 -1.59 -7.79
N LYS A 109 -25.84 -0.38 -8.21
CA LYS A 109 -26.77 0.63 -8.72
C LYS A 109 -26.39 0.99 -10.16
N LEU A 110 -27.35 1.05 -11.06
CA LEU A 110 -27.08 1.53 -12.42
C LEU A 110 -26.95 3.06 -12.45
N ILE A 111 -25.91 3.55 -13.11
CA ILE A 111 -25.74 4.96 -13.47
C ILE A 111 -26.15 5.10 -14.93
N ARG A 112 -26.98 6.11 -15.23
CA ARG A 112 -27.49 6.36 -16.59
C ARG A 112 -28.12 5.11 -17.22
N ASN A 113 -28.71 4.25 -16.39
CA ASN A 113 -29.32 2.97 -16.76
C ASN A 113 -28.42 1.94 -17.46
N CYS A 114 -27.09 2.16 -17.56
CA CYS A 114 -26.21 1.27 -18.33
C CYS A 114 -24.89 0.89 -17.64
N ILE A 115 -24.40 1.68 -16.68
CA ILE A 115 -23.11 1.42 -16.03
C ILE A 115 -23.35 0.95 -14.60
N PRO A 116 -23.04 -0.32 -14.26
CA PRO A 116 -23.09 -0.78 -12.89
C PRO A 116 -22.10 -0.03 -12.00
N ARG A 117 -22.60 0.48 -10.89
CA ARG A 117 -21.82 1.08 -9.81
C ARG A 117 -21.89 0.20 -8.58
N ILE A 118 -20.73 -0.18 -8.07
CA ILE A 118 -20.58 -0.89 -6.80
C ILE A 118 -19.80 -0.05 -5.79
N TYR A 119 -19.92 -0.43 -4.52
CA TYR A 119 -19.00 -0.01 -3.48
C TYR A 119 -18.18 -1.23 -3.06
N PHE A 120 -16.87 -1.06 -3.02
CA PHE A 120 -15.94 -2.12 -2.66
C PHE A 120 -14.84 -1.55 -1.77
N ASN A 121 -14.72 -2.04 -0.54
CA ASN A 121 -13.77 -1.53 0.47
C ASN A 121 -13.80 0.00 0.61
N ASN A 122 -15.00 0.57 0.77
CA ASN A 122 -15.26 2.01 0.85
C ASN A 122 -14.88 2.80 -0.42
N LYS A 123 -14.53 2.13 -1.53
CA LYS A 123 -14.25 2.75 -2.82
C LYS A 123 -15.48 2.68 -3.71
N LYS A 124 -15.77 3.77 -4.41
CA LYS A 124 -16.83 3.80 -5.43
C LYS A 124 -16.23 3.34 -6.75
N ILE A 125 -16.84 2.33 -7.38
CA ILE A 125 -16.32 1.71 -8.60
C ILE A 125 -17.40 1.70 -9.67
N TRP A 126 -17.06 2.20 -10.86
CA TRP A 126 -17.93 2.18 -12.04
C TRP A 126 -17.38 1.16 -13.03
N LEU A 127 -18.25 0.23 -13.44
CA LEU A 127 -17.89 -0.92 -14.26
C LEU A 127 -18.41 -0.70 -15.68
N GLY A 128 -17.62 0.01 -16.50
CA GLY A 128 -17.92 0.20 -17.92
C GLY A 128 -17.54 -1.04 -18.74
N LYS A 129 -18.17 -1.19 -19.90
CA LYS A 129 -17.97 -2.35 -20.79
C LYS A 129 -16.49 -2.68 -21.02
N GLU A 130 -15.67 -1.67 -21.35
CA GLU A 130 -14.24 -1.82 -21.66
C GLU A 130 -13.32 -1.12 -20.65
N SER A 131 -13.88 -0.60 -19.56
CA SER A 131 -13.08 0.12 -18.57
C SER A 131 -13.68 0.06 -17.17
N ILE A 132 -12.83 0.14 -16.17
CA ILE A 132 -13.22 0.29 -14.77
C ILE A 132 -12.76 1.67 -14.30
N THR A 133 -13.62 2.41 -13.63
CA THR A 133 -13.24 3.66 -12.97
C THR A 133 -13.32 3.49 -11.46
N ILE A 134 -12.22 3.71 -10.76
CA ILE A 134 -12.14 3.58 -9.30
C ILE A 134 -11.91 4.97 -8.70
N TYR A 135 -12.82 5.38 -7.83
CA TYR A 135 -12.71 6.60 -7.05
C TYR A 135 -12.09 6.26 -5.70
N GLU A 136 -10.92 6.81 -5.45
CA GLU A 136 -10.15 6.57 -4.24
C GLU A 136 -10.39 7.70 -3.23
N PRO A 137 -11.10 7.43 -2.11
CA PRO A 137 -11.32 8.43 -1.08
C PRO A 137 -10.07 8.68 -0.23
N ASN A 138 -9.13 7.73 -0.18
CA ASN A 138 -7.98 7.82 0.72
C ASN A 138 -6.97 8.88 0.26
N SER A 139 -6.31 9.48 1.24
CA SER A 139 -5.14 10.32 1.03
C SER A 139 -3.87 9.49 1.21
N TYR A 140 -2.86 9.78 0.39
CA TYR A 140 -1.58 9.10 0.40
C TYR A 140 -0.46 10.10 0.66
N TYR A 141 0.42 9.75 1.58
CA TYR A 141 1.46 10.64 2.06
C TYR A 141 2.81 10.14 1.53
N GLY A 142 3.65 11.05 1.07
CA GLY A 142 5.01 10.74 0.63
C GLY A 142 5.94 11.93 0.80
N ILE A 143 7.25 11.68 0.73
CA ILE A 143 8.29 12.72 0.74
C ILE A 143 8.13 13.62 -0.50
N ASN A 144 7.56 13.08 -1.57
CA ASN A 144 7.20 13.80 -2.78
C ASN A 144 5.95 13.20 -3.46
N ALA A 145 5.48 13.84 -4.53
CA ALA A 145 4.29 13.44 -5.28
C ALA A 145 4.45 12.05 -5.92
N ILE A 146 5.67 11.70 -6.35
CA ILE A 146 5.98 10.39 -6.94
C ILE A 146 5.78 9.28 -5.91
N GLU A 147 6.28 9.47 -4.69
CA GLU A 147 6.12 8.49 -3.62
C GLU A 147 4.66 8.36 -3.17
N SER A 148 3.97 9.48 -2.99
CA SER A 148 2.53 9.48 -2.72
C SER A 148 1.74 8.71 -3.80
N ARG A 149 2.05 8.95 -5.08
CA ARG A 149 1.43 8.21 -6.20
C ARG A 149 1.79 6.71 -6.17
N LYS A 150 3.01 6.32 -5.80
CA LYS A 150 3.39 4.91 -5.66
C LYS A 150 2.54 4.19 -4.62
N HIS A 151 2.26 4.84 -3.48
CA HIS A 151 1.36 4.29 -2.47
C HIS A 151 -0.07 4.15 -2.99
N ALA A 152 -0.57 5.15 -3.72
CA ALA A 152 -1.88 5.09 -4.34
C ALA A 152 -2.00 3.96 -5.39
N VAL A 153 -0.95 3.76 -6.20
CA VAL A 153 -0.88 2.65 -7.17
C VAL A 153 -0.86 1.29 -6.47
N PHE A 154 -0.15 1.15 -5.35
CA PHE A 154 -0.15 -0.09 -4.60
C PHE A 154 -1.56 -0.47 -4.11
N ASN A 155 -2.30 0.47 -3.52
CA ASN A 155 -3.68 0.23 -3.07
C ASN A 155 -4.65 -0.02 -4.26
N LEU A 156 -4.41 0.63 -5.41
CA LEU A 156 -5.14 0.32 -6.64
C LEU A 156 -4.96 -1.15 -7.01
N LEU A 157 -3.72 -1.67 -7.04
CA LEU A 157 -3.44 -3.05 -7.41
C LEU A 157 -4.06 -4.05 -6.44
N GLU A 158 -3.98 -3.80 -5.12
CA GLU A 158 -4.68 -4.62 -4.11
C GLU A 158 -6.20 -4.61 -4.31
N THR A 159 -6.76 -3.45 -4.64
CA THR A 159 -8.20 -3.32 -4.93
C THR A 159 -8.59 -4.15 -6.15
N LEU A 160 -7.81 -4.11 -7.23
CA LEU A 160 -8.07 -4.89 -8.44
C LEU A 160 -7.97 -6.40 -8.17
N GLU A 161 -6.96 -6.83 -7.41
CA GLU A 161 -6.81 -8.24 -7.03
C GLU A 161 -8.00 -8.72 -6.17
N HIS A 162 -8.48 -7.90 -5.24
CA HIS A 162 -9.66 -8.25 -4.45
C HIS A 162 -10.93 -8.35 -5.31
N ILE A 163 -11.08 -7.47 -6.31
CA ILE A 163 -12.20 -7.56 -7.27
C ILE A 163 -12.10 -8.86 -8.08
N GLU A 164 -10.91 -9.19 -8.60
CA GLU A 164 -10.65 -10.45 -9.34
C GLU A 164 -11.05 -11.68 -8.50
N ARG A 165 -10.61 -11.73 -7.24
CA ARG A 165 -10.93 -12.84 -6.32
C ARG A 165 -12.42 -12.92 -5.98
N THR A 166 -13.06 -11.78 -5.69
CA THR A 166 -14.46 -11.74 -5.28
C THR A 166 -15.39 -12.15 -6.43
N LEU A 167 -15.10 -11.64 -7.63
CA LEU A 167 -15.87 -11.93 -8.84
C LEU A 167 -15.43 -13.22 -9.54
N LYS A 168 -14.36 -13.87 -9.08
CA LYS A 168 -13.73 -15.03 -9.73
C LYS A 168 -13.49 -14.78 -11.24
N ILE A 169 -12.99 -13.60 -11.56
CA ILE A 169 -12.65 -13.19 -12.94
C ILE A 169 -11.17 -12.87 -13.05
N ASN A 170 -10.67 -12.90 -14.28
CA ASN A 170 -9.38 -12.33 -14.64
C ASN A 170 -9.59 -11.00 -15.37
N LEU A 171 -9.02 -9.92 -14.84
CA LEU A 171 -9.02 -8.59 -15.48
C LEU A 171 -7.83 -8.41 -16.41
N ARG A 172 -6.78 -9.25 -16.28
CA ARG A 172 -5.54 -9.12 -17.03
C ARG A 172 -5.70 -9.66 -18.46
N PRO A 173 -4.98 -9.07 -19.44
CA PRO A 173 -4.16 -7.87 -19.30
C PRO A 173 -5.03 -6.61 -19.21
N TYR A 174 -4.59 -5.64 -18.41
CA TYR A 174 -5.17 -4.30 -18.33
C TYR A 174 -4.06 -3.24 -18.29
N THR A 175 -4.41 -2.02 -18.70
CA THR A 175 -3.61 -0.83 -18.45
C THR A 175 -4.38 0.12 -17.56
N PHE A 176 -3.69 0.99 -16.82
CA PHE A 176 -4.35 1.97 -15.97
C PHE A 176 -3.67 3.33 -16.07
N THR A 177 -4.47 4.39 -15.92
CA THR A 177 -4.00 5.76 -15.88
C THR A 177 -4.72 6.54 -14.78
N PRO A 178 -4.05 7.51 -14.13
CA PRO A 178 -4.75 8.46 -13.28
C PRO A 178 -5.55 9.41 -14.16
N ALA A 179 -6.88 9.39 -14.04
CA ALA A 179 -7.76 10.37 -14.69
C ALA A 179 -7.82 11.68 -13.89
N ARG A 180 -7.62 11.62 -12.57
CA ARG A 180 -7.49 12.76 -11.67
C ARG A 180 -6.59 12.42 -10.50
N GLU A 181 -5.79 13.37 -10.06
CA GLU A 181 -5.02 13.30 -8.82
C GLU A 181 -4.69 14.72 -8.36
N HIS A 182 -4.73 14.96 -7.06
CA HIS A 182 -4.38 16.25 -6.48
C HIS A 182 -3.24 16.08 -5.47
N PHE A 183 -2.24 16.96 -5.54
CA PHE A 183 -1.16 17.01 -4.55
C PHE A 183 -1.25 18.31 -3.74
N ALA A 184 -1.14 18.19 -2.42
CA ALA A 184 -1.08 19.32 -1.51
C ALA A 184 0.19 19.23 -0.66
N LEU A 185 0.87 20.36 -0.47
CA LEU A 185 1.93 20.47 0.53
C LEU A 185 1.29 20.45 1.91
N ILE A 186 1.78 19.58 2.80
CA ILE A 186 1.32 19.55 4.18
C ILE A 186 2.12 20.60 4.94
N LYS A 187 1.48 21.75 5.16
CA LYS A 187 1.96 22.75 6.10
C LYS A 187 1.39 22.41 7.47
N ASN A 188 2.26 21.97 8.38
CA ASN A 188 1.87 21.67 9.77
C ASN A 188 1.74 22.93 10.63
N ASP A 189 1.74 24.12 10.03
CA ASP A 189 1.79 25.39 10.74
C ASP A 189 0.62 25.54 11.74
N LEU A 190 -0.59 25.15 11.34
CA LEU A 190 -1.78 25.13 12.21
C LEU A 190 -1.68 24.08 13.33
N ALA A 191 -1.18 22.88 13.02
CA ALA A 191 -0.99 21.84 14.05
C ALA A 191 0.08 22.26 15.08
N ASN A 192 1.12 22.95 14.62
CA ASN A 192 2.16 23.52 15.49
C ASN A 192 1.62 24.67 16.35
N GLN A 193 0.70 25.50 15.83
CA GLN A 193 0.05 26.56 16.59
C GLN A 193 -0.82 26.00 17.72
N CYS A 194 -1.65 24.99 17.46
CA CYS A 194 -2.48 24.38 18.50
C CYS A 194 -1.63 23.70 19.60
N ASN A 195 -0.51 23.08 19.24
CA ASN A 195 0.39 22.45 20.21
C ASN A 195 1.19 23.44 21.08
N LYS A 196 1.31 24.71 20.68
CA LYS A 196 1.99 25.75 21.46
C LYS A 196 1.07 26.43 22.48
N ASN A 197 -0.24 26.24 22.36
CA ASN A 197 -1.26 26.88 23.20
C ASN A 197 -1.82 25.94 24.29
N ASN A 198 -1.24 24.76 24.47
CA ASN A 198 -1.49 23.81 25.58
C ASN A 198 -0.19 23.58 26.35
#